data_AF-A0A1I4B136-F1
#
_entry.id   AF-A0A1I4B136-F1
#
_cell.length_a   1.000
_cell.length_b   1.000
_cell.length_c   1.000
_cell.angle_alpha   90.00
_cell.angle_beta   90.00
_cell.angle_gamma   90.00
#
_symmetry.space_group_name_H-M   'P 1'
#
loop_
_entity.id
_entity.type
_entity.pdbx_description
1 polymer ?
#
loop_
_entity_poly.entity_id
_entity_poly.type
_entity_poly.pdbx_seq_one_letter_code
_entity_poly.pdbx_strand_id
1 'polypeptide(L)'
;MADGYRGLFGAFPYAFGRTDSRLFKSYVVVGGLAATVLSLFVALSLVVLFGQTASVQGGSLTLSRAFYIVVGLFLVAPVLAPVLLVARRHRRGLAPDAGVRYDQLLAVAGYVFIASLYVALVISIPECFTLDGEQVCQGQPTGLFAPVIAVLYDLPQLAALLPPALAGALIWVVHRVVGE
;
A
#
# COMPACT_ATOMS: atom_id res chain seq x y z
N MET A 1 17.36 -15.65 -24.08
CA MET A 1 17.24 -14.25 -23.61
C MET A 1 15.90 -14.12 -22.89
N ALA A 2 15.87 -13.55 -21.68
CA ALA A 2 14.67 -13.50 -20.84
C ALA A 2 13.80 -12.29 -21.22
N ASP A 3 13.03 -12.43 -22.29
CA ASP A 3 12.21 -11.35 -22.89
C ASP A 3 10.97 -10.93 -22.07
N GLY A 4 10.74 -11.54 -20.90
CA GLY A 4 9.57 -11.27 -20.05
C GLY A 4 9.73 -10.10 -19.06
N TYR A 5 10.96 -9.70 -18.72
CA TYR A 5 11.20 -8.64 -17.73
C TYR A 5 11.28 -7.26 -18.41
N ARG A 6 10.13 -6.69 -18.78
CA ARG A 6 10.01 -5.34 -19.39
C ARG A 6 9.64 -4.26 -18.36
N GLY A 7 10.32 -4.22 -17.22
CA GLY A 7 10.05 -3.26 -16.15
C GLY A 7 8.86 -3.64 -15.26
N LEU A 8 8.19 -2.63 -14.67
CA LEU A 8 7.12 -2.81 -13.66
C LEU A 8 6.01 -3.74 -14.14
N PHE A 9 5.52 -3.53 -15.36
CA PHE A 9 4.42 -4.29 -15.95
C PHE A 9 4.81 -5.73 -16.30
N GLY A 10 6.08 -5.99 -16.62
CA GLY A 10 6.58 -7.35 -16.86
C GLY A 10 6.89 -8.13 -15.58
N ALA A 11 7.06 -7.44 -14.44
CA ALA A 11 7.39 -8.08 -13.17
C ALA A 11 6.25 -8.94 -12.63
N PHE A 12 4.99 -8.53 -12.83
CA PHE A 12 3.81 -9.27 -12.40
C PHE A 12 3.67 -10.66 -13.05
N PRO A 13 3.59 -10.79 -14.39
CA PRO A 13 3.49 -12.10 -15.03
C PRO A 13 4.74 -12.95 -14.81
N TYR A 14 5.92 -12.32 -14.72
CA TYR A 14 7.18 -13.01 -14.44
C TYR A 14 7.20 -13.62 -13.03
N ALA A 15 6.83 -12.86 -12.01
CA ALA A 15 6.80 -13.31 -10.63
C ALA A 15 5.75 -14.41 -10.42
N PHE A 16 4.57 -14.27 -11.05
CA PHE A 16 3.50 -15.27 -10.98
C PHE A 16 3.91 -16.61 -11.62
N GLY A 17 4.63 -16.58 -12.74
CA GLY A 17 5.04 -17.79 -13.46
C GLY A 17 6.23 -18.53 -12.84
N ARG A 18 7.12 -17.84 -12.11
CA ARG A 18 8.36 -18.41 -11.57
C ARG A 18 8.30 -18.86 -10.11
N THR A 19 7.29 -18.47 -9.36
CA THR A 19 7.13 -18.88 -7.96
C THR A 19 6.32 -20.18 -7.84
N ASP A 20 6.67 -21.03 -6.88
CA ASP A 20 5.87 -22.22 -6.52
C ASP A 20 4.89 -21.93 -5.37
N SER A 21 5.03 -20.78 -4.70
CA SER A 21 4.19 -20.42 -3.55
C SER A 21 2.80 -19.94 -3.97
N ARG A 22 1.75 -20.71 -3.61
CA ARG A 22 0.36 -20.30 -3.83
C ARG A 22 -0.01 -19.00 -3.10
N LEU A 23 0.55 -18.79 -1.90
CA LEU A 23 0.32 -17.60 -1.09
C LEU A 23 0.93 -16.35 -1.76
N PHE A 24 2.10 -16.49 -2.38
CA PHE A 24 2.68 -15.39 -3.13
C PHE A 24 1.93 -15.14 -4.45
N LYS A 25 1.47 -16.19 -5.14
CA LYS A 25 0.59 -16.04 -6.32
C LYS A 25 -0.69 -15.27 -6.00
N SER A 26 -1.36 -15.58 -4.88
CA SER A 26 -2.55 -14.83 -4.45
C SER A 26 -2.20 -13.37 -4.15
N TYR A 27 -1.04 -13.13 -3.52
CA TYR A 27 -0.58 -11.77 -3.25
C TYR A 27 -0.30 -10.98 -4.53
N VAL A 28 0.31 -11.58 -5.56
CA VAL A 28 0.55 -10.89 -6.83
C VAL A 28 -0.75 -10.37 -7.44
N VAL A 29 -1.84 -11.15 -7.35
CA VAL A 29 -3.16 -10.74 -7.83
C VAL A 29 -3.76 -9.65 -6.93
N VAL A 30 -3.82 -9.89 -5.62
CA VAL A 30 -4.45 -8.95 -4.67
C VAL A 30 -3.67 -7.63 -4.59
N GLY A 31 -2.35 -7.70 -4.46
CA GLY A 31 -1.45 -6.56 -4.45
C GLY A 31 -1.44 -5.81 -5.77
N GLY A 32 -1.54 -6.50 -6.91
CA GLY A 32 -1.71 -5.87 -8.22
C GLY A 32 -3.01 -5.07 -8.30
N LEU A 33 -4.12 -5.69 -7.90
CA LEU A 33 -5.42 -5.02 -7.84
C LEU A 33 -5.39 -3.82 -6.89
N ALA A 34 -4.86 -4.00 -5.67
CA ALA A 34 -4.74 -2.94 -4.68
C ALA A 34 -3.88 -1.78 -5.20
N ALA A 35 -2.74 -2.06 -5.84
CA ALA A 35 -1.90 -1.04 -6.44
C ALA A 35 -2.61 -0.30 -7.58
N THR A 36 -3.41 -0.99 -8.41
CA THR A 36 -4.23 -0.36 -9.46
C THR A 36 -5.26 0.58 -8.85
N VAL A 37 -6.01 0.10 -7.85
CA VAL A 37 -7.04 0.90 -7.16
C VAL A 37 -6.41 2.12 -6.48
N LEU A 38 -5.32 1.95 -5.73
CA LEU A 38 -4.61 3.05 -5.08
C LEU A 38 -4.05 4.05 -6.09
N SER A 39 -3.46 3.57 -7.20
CA SER A 39 -2.97 4.46 -8.27
C SER A 39 -4.11 5.26 -8.90
N LEU A 40 -5.28 4.64 -9.10
CA LEU A 40 -6.46 5.32 -9.61
C LEU A 40 -6.94 6.39 -8.63
N PHE A 41 -7.01 6.10 -7.33
CA PHE A 41 -7.35 7.08 -6.30
C PHE A 41 -6.38 8.26 -6.30
N VAL A 42 -5.07 8.01 -6.36
CA VAL A 42 -4.05 9.08 -6.43
C VAL A 42 -4.22 9.91 -7.70
N ALA A 43 -4.45 9.27 -8.85
CA ALA A 43 -4.65 9.97 -10.12
C ALA A 43 -5.92 10.85 -10.10
N LEU A 44 -7.05 10.32 -9.61
CA LEU A 44 -8.29 11.07 -9.45
C LEU A 44 -8.14 12.22 -8.46
N SER A 45 -7.42 12.00 -7.35
CA SER A 45 -7.11 13.03 -6.37
C SER A 45 -6.30 14.18 -6.99
N LEU A 46 -5.33 13.86 -7.86
CA LEU A 46 -4.59 14.87 -8.62
C LEU A 46 -5.50 15.64 -9.59
N VAL A 47 -6.42 14.96 -10.29
CA VAL A 47 -7.40 15.62 -11.17
C VAL A 47 -8.26 16.60 -10.39
N VAL A 48 -8.79 16.19 -9.22
CA VAL A 48 -9.58 17.07 -8.33
C VAL A 48 -8.74 18.24 -7.83
N LEU A 49 -7.50 17.99 -7.41
CA LEU A 49 -6.57 19.02 -6.96
C LEU A 49 -6.29 20.05 -8.06
N PHE A 50 -6.10 19.61 -9.30
CA PHE A 50 -5.94 20.50 -10.45
C PHE A 50 -7.22 21.28 -10.76
N GLY A 51 -8.39 20.64 -10.67
CA GLY A 51 -9.68 21.30 -10.89
C GLY A 51 -9.97 22.41 -9.87
N GLN A 52 -9.70 22.16 -8.59
CA GLN A 52 -9.88 23.15 -7.52
C GLN A 52 -8.87 24.31 -7.58
N THR A 53 -7.72 24.09 -8.23
CA THR A 53 -6.65 25.10 -8.33
C THR A 53 -6.59 25.79 -9.69
N ALA A 54 -7.51 25.49 -10.61
CA ALA A 54 -7.60 26.13 -11.93
C ALA A 54 -7.97 27.63 -11.85
N SER A 55 -8.54 28.10 -10.74
CA SER A 55 -8.96 29.49 -10.52
C SER A 55 -8.00 30.32 -9.65
N VAL A 56 -6.90 29.74 -9.14
CA VAL A 56 -5.99 30.41 -8.18
C VAL A 56 -4.60 30.62 -8.79
N GLN A 57 -4.19 31.88 -8.93
CA GLN A 57 -2.91 32.28 -9.52
C GLN A 57 -1.82 32.40 -8.43
N GLY A 58 -0.84 31.48 -8.39
CA GLY A 58 0.48 31.74 -7.75
C GLY A 58 1.14 30.62 -6.91
N GLY A 59 2.44 30.40 -7.17
CA GLY A 59 3.52 30.04 -6.22
C GLY A 59 3.43 28.77 -5.36
N SER A 60 2.50 28.69 -4.41
CA SER A 60 2.45 27.64 -3.37
C SER A 60 1.90 26.29 -3.88
N LEU A 61 1.29 26.30 -5.06
CA LEU A 61 0.58 25.16 -5.63
C LEU A 61 1.53 24.03 -6.09
N THR A 62 2.77 24.34 -6.46
CA THR A 62 3.74 23.31 -6.90
C THR A 62 4.21 22.42 -5.75
N LEU A 63 4.44 22.98 -4.55
CA LEU A 63 4.84 22.22 -3.37
C LEU A 63 3.72 21.24 -2.94
N SER A 64 2.48 21.73 -2.86
CA SER A 64 1.32 20.90 -2.52
C SER A 64 1.11 19.76 -3.54
N ARG A 65 1.17 20.06 -4.84
CA ARG A 65 1.03 19.05 -5.92
C ARG A 65 2.13 18.00 -5.87
N ALA A 66 3.38 18.40 -5.67
CA ALA A 66 4.50 17.46 -5.55
C ALA A 66 4.35 16.56 -4.31
N PHE A 67 3.87 17.10 -3.19
CA PHE A 67 3.62 16.33 -1.97
C PHE A 67 2.60 15.22 -2.19
N TYR A 68 1.50 15.48 -2.91
CA TYR A 68 0.52 14.45 -3.26
C TYR A 68 1.13 13.28 -4.04
N ILE A 69 2.05 13.56 -4.97
CA ILE A 69 2.75 12.51 -5.73
C ILE A 69 3.63 11.68 -4.80
N VAL A 70 4.35 12.33 -3.88
CA VAL A 70 5.19 11.62 -2.90
C VAL A 70 4.34 10.73 -1.99
N VAL A 71 3.23 11.23 -1.46
CA VAL A 71 2.30 10.45 -0.63
C VAL A 71 1.73 9.27 -1.42
N GLY A 72 1.28 9.51 -2.66
CA GLY A 72 0.80 8.46 -3.55
C GLY A 72 1.86 7.38 -3.83
N LEU A 73 3.11 7.78 -4.00
CA LEU A 73 4.23 6.84 -4.17
C LEU A 73 4.46 6.02 -2.89
N PHE A 74 4.41 6.64 -1.71
CA PHE A 74 4.54 5.94 -0.44
C PHE A 74 3.37 4.98 -0.16
N LEU A 75 2.19 5.21 -0.74
CA LEU A 75 1.06 4.28 -0.69
C LEU A 75 1.26 3.10 -1.63
N VAL A 76 1.66 3.34 -2.88
CA VAL A 76 1.69 2.31 -3.93
C VAL A 76 2.98 1.49 -3.91
N ALA A 77 4.14 2.12 -3.66
CA ALA A 77 5.44 1.45 -3.77
C ALA A 77 5.59 0.26 -2.81
N PRO A 78 5.19 0.31 -1.54
CA PRO A 78 5.31 -0.84 -0.65
C PRO A 78 4.37 -2.00 -1.04
N VAL A 79 3.21 -1.72 -1.65
CA VAL A 79 2.32 -2.76 -2.20
C VAL A 79 3.03 -3.52 -3.33
N LEU A 80 3.75 -2.79 -4.19
CA LEU A 80 4.48 -3.35 -5.32
C LEU A 80 5.82 -4.01 -4.92
N ALA A 81 6.40 -3.59 -3.79
CA ALA A 81 7.73 -4.01 -3.38
C ALA A 81 7.89 -5.53 -3.27
N PRO A 82 6.98 -6.31 -2.64
CA PRO A 82 7.10 -7.76 -2.60
C PRO A 82 7.19 -8.41 -3.99
N VAL A 83 6.37 -7.94 -4.94
CA VAL A 83 6.34 -8.44 -6.32
C VAL A 83 7.67 -8.18 -7.02
N LEU A 84 8.18 -6.95 -6.91
CA LEU A 84 9.43 -6.54 -7.54
C LEU A 84 10.65 -7.26 -6.96
N LEU A 85 10.69 -7.42 -5.64
CA LEU A 85 11.80 -8.06 -4.94
C LEU A 85 11.89 -9.56 -5.27
N VAL A 86 10.77 -10.28 -5.31
CA VAL A 86 10.72 -11.69 -5.73
C VAL A 86 11.07 -11.84 -7.20
N ALA A 87 10.51 -11.01 -8.09
CA ALA A 87 10.86 -11.01 -9.51
C ALA A 87 12.37 -10.80 -9.72
N ARG A 88 12.96 -9.84 -9.01
CA ARG A 88 14.41 -9.54 -9.08
C ARG A 88 15.25 -10.71 -8.58
N ARG A 89 14.83 -11.39 -7.50
CA ARG A 89 15.54 -12.55 -6.91
C ARG A 89 15.57 -13.72 -7.89
N HIS A 90 14.41 -14.11 -8.42
CA HIS A 90 14.29 -15.17 -9.42
C HIS A 90 15.09 -14.88 -10.69
N ARG A 91 15.10 -13.62 -11.14
CA ARG A 91 15.91 -13.20 -12.29
C ARG A 91 17.42 -13.34 -12.06
N ARG A 92 17.89 -13.22 -10.81
CA ARG A 92 19.31 -13.36 -10.44
C ARG A 92 19.73 -14.81 -10.18
N GLY A 93 18.82 -15.78 -10.27
CA GLY A 93 19.12 -17.19 -10.00
C GLY A 93 19.36 -17.51 -8.52
N LEU A 94 18.98 -16.62 -7.60
CA LEU A 94 19.18 -16.76 -6.14
C LEU A 94 18.10 -17.63 -5.47
N ALA A 95 17.47 -18.54 -6.21
CA ALA A 95 16.36 -19.37 -5.75
C ALA A 95 16.53 -20.88 -6.05
N PRO A 96 17.56 -21.57 -5.53
CA PRO A 96 17.69 -23.01 -5.75
C PRO A 96 16.74 -23.83 -4.87
N ASP A 97 16.61 -23.53 -3.57
CA ASP A 97 15.75 -24.30 -2.63
C ASP A 97 15.09 -23.47 -1.51
N ALA A 98 15.70 -22.36 -1.07
CA ALA A 98 15.16 -21.46 -0.03
C ALA A 98 14.13 -20.43 -0.54
N GLY A 99 13.76 -20.48 -1.83
CA GLY A 99 12.90 -19.47 -2.48
C GLY A 99 11.47 -19.44 -1.94
N VAL A 100 10.89 -20.60 -1.57
CA VAL A 100 9.48 -20.69 -1.16
C VAL A 100 9.21 -19.93 0.14
N ARG A 101 10.10 -20.06 1.15
CA ARG A 101 9.94 -19.37 2.44
C ARG A 101 10.07 -17.86 2.29
N TYR A 102 11.01 -17.40 1.46
CA TYR A 102 11.17 -15.97 1.16
C TYR A 102 9.93 -15.41 0.46
N ASP A 103 9.45 -16.10 -0.58
CA ASP A 103 8.27 -15.69 -1.35
C ASP A 103 7.03 -15.63 -0.44
N GLN A 104 6.86 -16.62 0.47
CA GLN A 104 5.76 -16.62 1.45
C GLN A 104 5.85 -15.46 2.45
N LEU A 105 7.00 -15.27 3.10
CA LEU A 105 7.15 -14.23 4.12
C LEU A 105 6.98 -12.84 3.53
N LEU A 106 7.45 -12.61 2.30
CA LEU A 106 7.30 -11.31 1.65
C LEU A 106 5.85 -11.05 1.23
N ALA A 107 5.10 -12.07 0.83
CA ALA A 107 3.67 -11.94 0.61
C ALA A 107 2.89 -11.71 1.92
N VAL A 108 3.25 -12.38 3.01
CA VAL A 108 2.65 -12.09 4.33
C VAL A 108 2.92 -10.64 4.72
N ALA A 109 4.16 -10.15 4.59
CA ALA A 109 4.50 -8.76 4.86
C ALA A 109 3.71 -7.79 3.96
N GLY A 110 3.51 -8.12 2.69
CA GLY A 110 2.67 -7.36 1.78
C GLY A 110 1.19 -7.32 2.20
N TYR A 111 0.62 -8.45 2.60
CA TYR A 111 -0.76 -8.49 3.13
C TYR A 111 -0.89 -7.69 4.42
N VAL A 112 0.10 -7.76 5.32
CA VAL A 112 0.16 -6.94 6.53
C VAL A 112 0.19 -5.45 6.16
N PHE A 113 0.93 -5.05 5.13
CA PHE A 113 0.91 -3.67 4.63
C PHE A 113 -0.47 -3.26 4.14
N ILE A 114 -1.15 -4.07 3.32
CA ILE A 114 -2.51 -3.77 2.86
C ILE A 114 -3.49 -3.65 4.05
N ALA A 115 -3.43 -4.58 5.01
CA ALA A 115 -4.25 -4.51 6.21
C ALA A 115 -3.95 -3.26 7.05
N SER A 116 -2.68 -2.85 7.13
CA SER A 116 -2.28 -1.65 7.85
C SER A 116 -2.82 -0.36 7.22
N LEU A 117 -3.01 -0.33 5.89
CA LEU A 117 -3.68 0.80 5.21
C LEU A 117 -5.14 0.92 5.64
N TYR A 118 -5.83 -0.22 5.83
CA TYR A 118 -7.18 -0.22 6.36
C TYR A 118 -7.22 0.29 7.81
N VAL A 119 -6.29 -0.18 8.66
CA VAL A 119 -6.18 0.31 10.05
C VAL A 119 -5.89 1.81 10.09
N ALA A 120 -4.97 2.30 9.25
CA ALA A 120 -4.69 3.73 9.10
C ALA A 120 -5.94 4.52 8.70
N LEU A 121 -6.73 3.99 7.77
CA LEU A 121 -7.98 4.61 7.35
C LEU A 121 -8.95 4.74 8.53
N VAL A 122 -9.10 3.69 9.34
CA VAL A 122 -9.98 3.69 10.53
C VAL A 122 -9.53 4.73 11.56
N ILE A 123 -8.22 4.82 11.84
CA ILE A 123 -7.66 5.83 12.77
C ILE A 123 -7.83 7.26 12.22
N SER A 124 -7.84 7.41 10.88
CA SER A 124 -7.91 8.73 10.26
C SER A 124 -9.30 9.37 10.29
N ILE A 125 -10.35 8.65 10.70
CA ILE A 125 -11.73 9.14 10.73
C ILE A 125 -11.87 10.18 11.86
N PRO A 126 -12.26 11.43 11.58
CA PRO A 126 -12.52 12.42 12.63
C PRO A 126 -13.79 12.09 13.43
N GLU A 127 -13.90 12.56 14.67
CA GLU A 127 -15.07 12.31 15.53
C GLU A 127 -16.38 12.79 14.90
N CYS A 128 -16.35 13.98 14.29
CA CYS A 128 -17.45 14.53 13.51
C CYS A 128 -16.90 15.32 12.31
N PHE A 129 -17.61 15.25 11.18
CA PHE A 129 -17.32 16.04 9.98
C PHE A 129 -18.62 16.54 9.34
N THR A 130 -18.56 17.69 8.66
CA THR A 130 -19.73 18.23 7.97
C THR A 130 -19.77 17.71 6.54
N LEU A 131 -20.85 17.03 6.16
CA LEU A 131 -21.13 16.58 4.80
C LEU A 131 -22.44 17.21 4.35
N ASP A 132 -22.41 17.99 3.27
CA ASP A 132 -23.58 18.69 2.70
C ASP A 132 -24.36 19.57 3.70
N GLY A 133 -23.65 20.15 4.68
CA GLY A 133 -24.24 21.01 5.72
C GLY A 133 -24.79 20.25 6.93
N GLU A 134 -24.84 18.91 6.89
CA GLU A 134 -25.17 18.08 8.03
C GLU A 134 -23.91 17.59 8.74
N GLN A 135 -23.93 17.61 10.08
CA GLN A 135 -22.83 17.09 10.89
C GLN A 135 -22.99 15.57 11.05
N VAL A 136 -22.06 14.82 10.46
CA VAL A 136 -22.00 13.37 10.56
C VAL A 136 -20.90 13.00 11.56
N CYS A 137 -21.29 12.30 12.62
CA CYS A 137 -20.36 11.83 13.66
C CYS A 137 -20.12 10.33 13.57
N GLN A 138 -19.01 9.87 14.14
CA GLN A 138 -18.68 8.46 14.25
C GLN A 138 -19.84 7.69 14.93
N GLY A 139 -20.22 6.56 14.34
CA GLY A 139 -21.17 5.65 14.96
C GLY A 139 -20.55 4.93 16.16
N GLN A 140 -21.39 4.55 17.13
CA GLN A 140 -20.92 3.70 18.24
C GLN A 140 -20.41 2.36 17.69
N PRO A 141 -19.18 1.92 18.03
CA PRO A 141 -18.66 0.64 17.61
C PRO A 141 -19.56 -0.50 18.07
N THR A 142 -19.92 -1.42 17.17
CA THR A 142 -20.80 -2.56 17.47
C THR A 142 -20.19 -3.88 16.97
N GLY A 143 -20.64 -4.99 17.56
CA GLY A 143 -20.19 -6.34 17.20
C GLY A 143 -18.90 -6.78 17.87
N LEU A 144 -18.32 -7.90 17.40
CA LEU A 144 -17.19 -8.58 18.03
C LEU A 144 -15.92 -7.72 18.11
N PHE A 145 -15.70 -6.84 17.13
CA PHE A 145 -14.51 -5.98 17.07
C PHE A 145 -14.73 -4.59 17.66
N ALA A 146 -15.89 -4.32 18.27
CA ALA A 146 -16.20 -3.05 18.94
C ALA A 146 -15.08 -2.52 19.86
N PRO A 147 -14.46 -3.32 20.76
CA PRO A 147 -13.41 -2.79 21.63
C PRO A 147 -12.15 -2.38 20.87
N VAL A 148 -11.80 -3.11 19.80
CA VAL A 148 -10.63 -2.78 18.97
C VAL A 148 -10.89 -1.48 18.21
N ILE A 149 -12.07 -1.33 17.63
CA ILE A 149 -12.44 -0.12 16.88
C ILE A 149 -12.51 1.09 17.82
N ALA A 150 -13.06 0.94 19.03
CA ALA A 150 -13.09 2.01 20.02
C ALA A 150 -11.69 2.52 20.37
N VAL A 151 -10.72 1.61 20.57
CA VAL A 151 -9.33 1.99 20.80
C VAL A 151 -8.72 2.70 19.59
N LEU A 152 -9.02 2.24 18.36
CA LEU A 152 -8.51 2.89 17.15
C LEU A 152 -9.08 4.30 16.94
N TYR A 153 -10.34 4.54 17.32
CA TYR A 153 -10.96 5.87 17.23
C TYR A 153 -10.44 6.85 18.28
N ASP A 154 -9.98 6.37 19.43
CA ASP A 154 -9.40 7.20 20.50
C ASP A 154 -7.95 7.62 20.19
N LEU A 155 -7.32 7.06 19.16
CA LEU A 155 -5.97 7.42 18.77
C LEU A 155 -5.93 8.78 18.06
N PRO A 156 -4.87 9.59 18.28
CA PRO A 156 -4.70 10.84 17.54
C PRO A 156 -4.54 10.55 16.05
N GLN A 157 -5.10 11.40 15.20
CA GLN A 157 -5.13 11.19 13.74
C GLN A 157 -3.74 10.96 13.12
N LEU A 158 -2.68 11.59 13.69
CA LEU A 158 -1.29 11.38 13.26
C LEU A 158 -0.79 9.95 13.50
N ALA A 159 -1.37 9.20 14.46
CA ALA A 159 -1.04 7.80 14.69
C ALA A 159 -1.44 6.90 13.50
N ALA A 160 -2.32 7.36 12.61
CA ALA A 160 -2.67 6.65 11.37
C ALA A 160 -1.46 6.37 10.48
N LEU A 161 -0.37 7.14 10.59
CA LEU A 161 0.85 6.90 9.83
C LEU A 161 1.67 5.71 10.37
N LEU A 162 1.50 5.34 11.63
CA LEU A 162 2.31 4.31 12.28
C LEU A 162 2.08 2.91 11.70
N PRO A 163 0.83 2.41 11.54
CA PRO A 163 0.61 1.08 10.99
C PRO A 163 1.28 0.84 9.63
N PRO A 164 1.09 1.69 8.60
CA PRO A 164 1.72 1.49 7.29
C PRO A 164 3.23 1.72 7.32
N ALA A 165 3.74 2.63 8.16
CA ALA A 165 5.18 2.81 8.31
C ALA A 165 5.85 1.54 8.89
N LEU A 166 5.27 0.96 9.94
CA LEU A 166 5.77 -0.28 10.55
C LEU A 166 5.65 -1.47 9.61
N ALA A 167 4.55 -1.59 8.88
CA ALA A 167 4.38 -2.66 7.89
C ALA A 167 5.33 -2.51 6.70
N GLY A 168 5.61 -1.28 6.24
CA GLY A 168 6.62 -1.01 5.23
C GLY A 168 8.02 -1.39 5.72
N ALA A 169 8.36 -1.06 6.96
CA ALA A 169 9.61 -1.49 7.59
C ALA A 169 9.70 -3.01 7.70
N LEU A 170 8.60 -3.70 8.01
CA LEU A 170 8.53 -5.17 8.04
C LEU A 170 8.89 -5.78 6.68
N ILE A 171 8.39 -5.23 5.57
CA ILE A 171 8.76 -5.70 4.21
C ILE A 171 10.29 -5.60 4.02
N TRP A 172 10.89 -4.48 4.43
CA TRP A 172 12.35 -4.29 4.35
C TRP A 172 13.13 -5.26 5.24
N VAL A 173 12.68 -5.48 6.48
CA VAL A 173 13.29 -6.43 7.42
C VAL A 173 13.22 -7.86 6.87
N VAL A 174 12.05 -8.29 6.39
CA VAL A 174 11.89 -9.63 5.78
C VAL A 174 12.81 -9.77 4.57
N HIS A 175 12.92 -8.75 3.74
CA HIS A 175 13.82 -8.76 2.59
C HIS A 175 15.28 -8.90 3.02
N ARG A 176 15.73 -8.17 4.05
CA ARG A 176 17.13 -8.20 4.53
C ARG A 176 17.48 -9.50 5.24
N VAL A 177 16.63 -9.98 6.14
CA VAL A 177 16.94 -11.14 7.01
C VAL A 177 16.80 -12.47 6.26
N VAL A 178 15.91 -12.56 5.28
CA VAL A 178 15.61 -13.82 4.55
C VAL A 178 16.15 -13.78 3.10
N GLY A 179 16.56 -12.61 2.63
CA GLY A 179 17.10 -12.41 1.28
C GLY A 179 18.62 -12.53 1.16
N GLU A 180 19.34 -12.49 2.29
CA GLU A 180 20.75 -12.91 2.40
C GLU A 180 20.86 -14.43 2.57
#